data_AF-A0A1Y2CLT9-F1
#
_entry.id   AF-A0A1Y2CLT9-F1
#
_cell.length_a   1.000
_cell.length_b   1.000
_cell.length_c   1.000
_cell.angle_alpha   90.00
_cell.angle_beta   90.00
_cell.angle_gamma   90.00
#
_symmetry.space_group_name_H-M   'P 1'
#
loop_
_entity.id
_entity.type
_entity.pdbx_description
1 polymer ?
#
loop_
_entity_poly.entity_id
_entity_poly.type
_entity_poly.pdbx_seq_one_letter_code
_entity_poly.pdbx_strand_id
1 'polypeptide(L)'
;LVSQFYKNGSIGQYLTTHPIISLEEKEEFVVEIVEGLDICHSQDLIHGNLKPSNILLDEYYHALLSDFSMSDMSPESPNGIQRSWLAPELREKSAPFTTASDIYSLGLIIYYIF
;
A
#
# COMPACT_ATOMS: atom_id res chain seq x y z
N LEU A 1 3.73 -19.14 1.02
CA LEU A 1 4.74 -18.27 1.68
C LEU A 1 4.54 -18.41 3.19
N VAL A 2 5.60 -18.47 3.99
CA VAL A 2 5.52 -18.32 5.45
C VAL A 2 6.18 -16.99 5.79
N SER A 3 5.42 -16.04 6.33
CA SER A 3 5.87 -14.69 6.68
C SER A 3 5.67 -14.40 8.17
N GLN A 4 6.36 -13.38 8.68
CA GLN A 4 6.17 -12.91 10.06
C GLN A 4 4.73 -12.43 10.26
N PHE A 5 4.13 -12.80 11.40
CA PHE A 5 2.81 -12.31 11.78
C PHE A 5 2.94 -10.96 12.48
N TYR A 6 2.26 -9.96 11.94
CA TYR A 6 2.25 -8.59 12.46
C TYR A 6 0.97 -8.34 13.23
N LYS A 7 1.06 -8.42 14.57
CA LYS A 7 -0.10 -8.39 15.49
C LYS A 7 -0.86 -7.06 15.50
N ASN A 8 -0.22 -5.96 15.12
CA ASN A 8 -0.83 -4.62 15.10
C ASN A 8 -1.67 -4.38 13.83
N GLY A 9 -1.75 -5.38 12.95
CA GLY A 9 -2.63 -5.34 11.78
C GLY A 9 -2.07 -4.45 10.68
N SER A 10 -2.98 -3.83 9.92
CA SER A 10 -2.63 -2.93 8.82
C SER A 10 -2.90 -1.47 9.15
N ILE A 11 -2.26 -0.53 8.44
CA ILE A 11 -2.53 0.90 8.61
C ILE A 11 -4.00 1.22 8.33
N GLY A 12 -4.65 0.54 7.38
CA GLY A 12 -6.08 0.71 7.12
C GLY A 12 -6.96 0.34 8.33
N GLN A 13 -6.59 -0.71 9.05
CA GLN A 13 -7.26 -1.07 10.30
C GLN A 13 -6.93 -0.05 11.40
N TYR A 14 -5.67 0.34 11.54
CA TYR A 14 -5.18 1.27 12.55
C TYR A 14 -5.87 2.63 12.48
N LEU A 15 -5.93 3.25 11.30
CA LEU A 15 -6.59 4.54 11.07
C LEU A 15 -8.10 4.50 11.34
N THR A 16 -8.72 3.32 11.18
CA THR A 16 -10.15 3.13 11.47
C THR A 16 -10.41 2.98 12.97
N THR A 17 -9.49 2.37 13.71
CA THR A 17 -9.65 2.11 15.15
C THR A 17 -9.09 3.23 16.03
N HIS A 18 -8.22 4.08 15.51
CA HIS A 18 -7.61 5.23 16.20
C HIS A 18 -8.03 6.54 15.49
N PRO A 19 -9.16 7.16 15.87
CA PRO A 19 -9.66 8.36 15.19
C PRO A 19 -8.86 9.63 15.51
N ILE A 20 -8.02 9.60 16.55
CA ILE A 20 -7.15 10.71 16.95
C ILE A 20 -5.71 10.22 16.79
N ILE A 21 -5.06 10.69 15.74
CA ILE A 21 -3.66 10.40 15.41
C ILE A 21 -2.97 11.75 15.25
N SER A 22 -1.77 11.87 15.81
CA SER A 22 -1.01 13.10 15.75
C SER A 22 -0.51 13.36 14.31
N LEU A 23 -0.22 14.62 13.99
CA LEU A 23 0.39 14.96 12.70
C LEU A 23 1.76 14.28 12.54
N GLU A 24 2.55 14.25 13.61
CA GLU A 24 3.88 13.63 13.66
C GLU A 24 3.81 12.14 13.30
N GLU A 25 2.88 11.39 13.92
CA GLU A 25 2.69 9.96 13.64
C GLU A 25 2.20 9.69 12.20
N LYS A 26 1.36 10.58 11.64
CA LYS A 26 0.98 10.51 10.22
C LYS A 26 2.18 10.71 9.31
N GLU A 27 3.05 11.67 9.63
CA GLU A 27 4.28 11.95 8.88
C GLU A 27 5.25 10.77 8.96
N GLU A 28 5.42 10.17 10.13
CA GLU A 28 6.25 8.96 10.34
C GLU A 28 5.78 7.80 9.44
N PHE A 29 4.47 7.49 9.43
CA PHE A 29 3.94 6.46 8.53
C PHE A 29 4.25 6.76 7.07
N VAL A 30 4.07 8.01 6.62
CA VAL A 30 4.35 8.38 5.23
C VAL A 30 5.83 8.21 4.90
N VAL A 31 6.74 8.63 5.79
CA VAL A 31 8.18 8.46 5.60
C VAL A 31 8.52 6.98 5.42
N GLU A 32 8.07 6.11 6.32
CA GLU A 32 8.41 4.69 6.28
C GLU A 32 7.83 3.98 5.04
N ILE A 33 6.60 4.33 4.64
CA ILE A 33 5.98 3.81 3.41
C ILE A 33 6.79 4.25 2.18
N VAL A 34 7.22 5.51 2.12
CA VAL A 34 8.02 6.06 1.02
C VAL A 34 9.38 5.39 0.96
N GLU A 35 10.07 5.24 2.09
CA GLU A 35 11.37 4.57 2.16
C GLU A 35 11.28 3.10 1.73
N GLY A 36 10.25 2.38 2.20
CA GLY A 36 10.01 1.00 1.78
C GLY A 36 9.77 0.88 0.27
N LEU A 37 9.01 1.82 -0.31
CA LEU A 37 8.72 1.81 -1.74
C LEU A 37 9.94 2.21 -2.58
N ASP A 38 10.72 3.20 -2.14
CA ASP A 38 11.96 3.63 -2.79
C ASP A 38 12.98 2.50 -2.85
N ILE A 39 13.13 1.74 -1.76
CA ILE A 39 13.98 0.53 -1.74
C ILE A 39 13.50 -0.48 -2.79
N CYS A 40 12.20 -0.74 -2.88
CA CYS A 40 11.65 -1.66 -3.88
C CYS A 40 11.95 -1.18 -5.31
N HIS A 41 11.66 0.08 -5.60
CA HIS A 41 11.87 0.68 -6.92
C HIS A 41 13.36 0.73 -7.30
N SER A 42 14.26 0.92 -6.32
CA SER A 42 15.71 0.87 -6.55
C SER A 42 16.24 -0.51 -6.98
N GLN A 43 15.45 -1.57 -6.74
CA GLN A 43 15.75 -2.95 -7.11
C GLN A 43 14.89 -3.44 -8.29
N ASP A 44 14.32 -2.52 -9.07
CA ASP A 44 13.39 -2.80 -10.17
C ASP A 44 12.16 -3.63 -9.75
N LEU A 45 11.78 -3.58 -8.46
CA LEU A 45 10.63 -4.28 -7.92
C LEU A 45 9.43 -3.33 -7.84
N ILE A 46 8.40 -3.62 -8.63
CA ILE A 46 7.11 -2.92 -8.60
C ILE A 46 6.20 -3.63 -7.61
N HIS A 47 5.56 -2.89 -6.70
CA HIS A 47 4.63 -3.46 -5.73
C HIS A 47 3.33 -3.91 -6.40
N GLY A 48 2.72 -3.05 -7.23
CA GLY A 48 1.56 -3.35 -8.08
C GLY A 48 0.22 -3.58 -7.36
N ASN A 49 0.20 -3.46 -6.03
CA ASN A 49 -0.98 -3.70 -5.19
C ASN A 49 -0.89 -2.90 -3.89
N LEU A 50 -0.36 -1.67 -3.99
CA LEU A 50 -0.15 -0.80 -2.84
C LEU A 50 -1.50 -0.23 -2.38
N LYS A 51 -1.90 -0.53 -1.14
CA LYS A 51 -3.16 -0.10 -0.52
C LYS A 51 -3.05 -0.19 1.01
N PRO A 52 -3.94 0.48 1.78
CA PRO A 52 -3.84 0.49 3.24
C PRO A 52 -3.89 -0.89 3.92
N SER A 53 -4.54 -1.89 3.31
CA SER A 53 -4.58 -3.25 3.88
C SER A 53 -3.26 -4.01 3.71
N ASN A 54 -2.39 -3.53 2.82
CA ASN A 54 -1.10 -4.14 2.46
C ASN A 54 0.08 -3.37 3.05
N ILE A 55 -0.18 -2.47 3.99
CA ILE A 55 0.82 -1.79 4.80
C ILE A 55 0.59 -2.29 6.22
N LEU A 56 1.45 -3.18 6.68
CA LEU A 56 1.37 -3.79 8.00
C LEU A 56 2.11 -2.96 9.03
N LEU A 57 1.70 -3.07 10.29
CA LEU A 57 2.37 -2.40 11.41
C LEU A 57 3.09 -3.45 12.27
N ASP A 58 4.37 -3.23 12.51
CA ASP A 58 5.16 -4.09 13.39
C ASP A 58 4.79 -3.91 14.87
N GLU A 59 5.44 -4.64 15.79
CA GLU A 59 5.16 -4.54 17.23
C GLU A 59 5.39 -3.14 17.84
N TYR A 60 6.16 -2.28 17.17
CA TYR A 60 6.46 -0.90 17.54
C TYR A 60 5.67 0.13 16.73
N TYR A 61 4.74 -0.34 15.87
CA TYR A 61 3.94 0.47 14.95
C TYR A 61 4.72 1.04 13.77
N HIS A 62 5.87 0.48 13.39
CA HIS A 62 6.52 0.84 12.12
C HIS A 62 5.78 0.23 10.93
N ALA A 63 5.62 1.01 9.86
CA ALA A 63 4.95 0.63 8.63
C ALA A 63 5.83 -0.22 7.72
N LEU A 64 5.26 -1.32 7.24
CA LEU A 64 5.95 -2.32 6.40
C LEU A 64 5.08 -2.67 5.19
N LEU A 65 5.68 -2.61 3.99
CA LEU A 65 5.01 -3.03 2.76
C LEU A 65 4.86 -4.56 2.72
N SER A 66 3.66 -5.04 2.36
CA SER A 66 3.34 -6.46 2.26
C SER A 66 2.56 -6.81 0.99
N ASP A 67 2.40 -8.11 0.74
CA ASP A 67 1.58 -8.62 -0.38
C ASP A 67 1.97 -8.04 -1.74
N PHE A 68 3.27 -8.16 -2.05
CA PHE A 68 3.82 -8.04 -3.39
C PHE A 68 3.18 -9.11 -4.27
N SER A 69 2.09 -8.76 -4.94
CA SER A 69 1.40 -9.66 -5.84
C SER A 69 1.10 -8.94 -7.14
N MET A 70 1.75 -9.41 -8.20
CA MET A 70 1.42 -9.03 -9.58
C MET A 70 0.22 -9.83 -10.12
N SER A 71 -0.30 -10.79 -9.32
CA SER A 71 -0.88 -12.01 -9.87
C SER A 71 -2.40 -12.15 -9.87
N ASP A 72 -3.20 -11.17 -9.41
CA ASP A 72 -4.65 -11.39 -9.39
C ASP A 72 -5.52 -10.13 -9.51
N MET A 73 -5.25 -9.32 -10.54
CA MET A 73 -6.11 -8.20 -10.93
C MET A 73 -6.78 -8.49 -12.27
N SER A 74 -7.35 -9.69 -12.42
CA SER A 74 -8.20 -9.97 -13.57
C SER A 74 -9.35 -8.94 -13.61
N PRO A 75 -9.77 -8.46 -14.80
CA PRO A 75 -10.89 -7.52 -14.91
C PRO A 75 -12.22 -8.09 -14.40
N GLU A 76 -12.26 -9.38 -14.07
CA GLU A 76 -13.40 -10.11 -13.51
C GLU A 76 -13.31 -10.31 -11.99
N SER A 77 -12.24 -9.83 -11.33
CA SER A 77 -12.16 -9.84 -9.87
C SER A 77 -13.37 -9.10 -9.28
N PRO A 78 -14.21 -9.77 -8.45
CA PRO A 78 -15.42 -9.18 -7.86
C PRO A 78 -15.11 -8.04 -6.88
N ASN A 79 -13.83 -7.80 -6.56
CA ASN A 79 -13.38 -6.76 -5.65
C ASN A 79 -13.24 -5.42 -6.38
N GLY A 80 -14.35 -4.73 -6.62
CA GLY A 80 -14.33 -3.32 -7.07
C GLY A 80 -13.48 -2.40 -6.17
N ILE A 81 -13.32 -2.76 -4.90
CA ILE A 81 -12.46 -2.09 -3.90
C ILE A 81 -10.97 -2.12 -4.30
N GLN A 82 -10.53 -3.17 -4.99
CA GLN A 82 -9.15 -3.32 -5.45
C GLN A 82 -8.80 -2.27 -6.52
N ARG A 83 -9.79 -1.76 -7.27
CA ARG A 83 -9.57 -0.70 -8.27
C ARG A 83 -9.46 0.70 -7.69
N SER A 84 -9.94 0.92 -6.46
CA SER A 84 -9.95 2.26 -5.85
C SER A 84 -8.55 2.83 -5.61
N TRP A 85 -7.57 1.94 -5.45
CA TRP A 85 -6.16 2.29 -5.20
C TRP A 85 -5.31 2.23 -6.47
N LEU A 86 -5.87 1.81 -7.61
CA LEU A 86 -5.12 1.69 -8.86
C LEU A 86 -5.02 2.99 -9.62
N ALA A 87 -3.86 3.17 -10.25
CA ALA A 87 -3.62 4.21 -11.24
C ALA A 87 -4.61 4.12 -12.42
N PRO A 88 -5.02 5.27 -12.99
CA PRO A 88 -6.05 5.30 -14.03
C PRO A 88 -5.65 4.53 -15.29
N GLU A 89 -4.37 4.49 -15.65
CA GLU A 89 -3.84 3.73 -16.78
C GLU A 89 -4.02 2.21 -16.62
N LEU A 90 -4.06 1.71 -15.38
CA LEU A 90 -4.28 0.29 -15.08
C LEU A 90 -5.75 -0.14 -15.24
N ARG A 91 -6.63 0.78 -15.62
CA ARG A 91 -8.03 0.47 -15.96
C ARG A 91 -8.15 -0.08 -17.39
N GLU A 92 -7.15 0.16 -18.23
CA GLU A 92 -7.08 -0.43 -19.56
C GLU A 92 -6.74 -1.91 -19.47
N LYS A 93 -7.33 -2.73 -20.34
CA LYS A 93 -7.02 -4.15 -20.39
C LYS A 93 -5.55 -4.33 -20.77
N SER A 94 -4.83 -5.10 -19.95
CA SER A 94 -3.42 -5.47 -20.18
C SER A 94 -2.40 -4.33 -20.01
N ALA A 95 -2.77 -3.20 -19.40
CA ALA A 95 -1.80 -2.19 -19.02
C ALA A 95 -0.77 -2.78 -18.03
N PRO A 96 0.54 -2.55 -18.25
CA PRO A 96 1.58 -3.05 -17.35
C PRO A 96 1.61 -2.22 -16.07
N PHE A 97 1.87 -2.89 -14.95
CA PHE A 97 2.26 -2.21 -13.71
C PHE A 97 3.62 -1.55 -13.91
N THR A 98 3.78 -0.35 -13.36
CA THR A 98 5.01 0.45 -13.44
C THR A 98 5.30 1.11 -12.09
N THR A 99 6.52 1.62 -11.92
CA THR A 99 6.85 2.47 -10.75
C THR A 99 5.91 3.68 -10.67
N ALA A 100 5.56 4.30 -11.79
CA ALA A 100 4.61 5.41 -11.84
C ALA A 100 3.21 5.02 -11.31
N SER A 101 2.77 3.79 -11.58
CA SER A 101 1.49 3.30 -11.06
C SER A 101 1.50 3.10 -9.54
N ASP A 102 2.63 2.67 -8.97
CA ASP A 102 2.81 2.61 -7.50
C ASP A 102 2.82 4.02 -6.89
N ILE A 103 3.46 5.00 -7.54
CA ILE A 103 3.49 6.40 -7.08
C ILE A 103 2.07 7.00 -7.05
N TYR A 104 1.22 6.65 -8.01
CA TYR A 104 -0.18 7.05 -7.95
C TYR A 104 -0.90 6.45 -6.71
N SER A 105 -0.74 5.15 -6.50
CA SER A 105 -1.31 4.47 -5.32
C SER A 105 -0.80 5.05 -4.00
N LEU A 106 0.50 5.38 -3.94
CA LEU A 106 1.13 6.07 -2.81
C LEU A 106 0.45 7.43 -2.55
N GLY A 107 0.18 8.21 -3.61
CA GLY A 107 -0.53 9.48 -3.48
C GLY A 107 -1.93 9.32 -2.85
N LEU A 108 -2.66 8.26 -3.21
CA LEU A 108 -3.94 7.94 -2.58
C LEU A 108 -3.80 7.51 -1.13
N ILE A 109 -2.74 6.78 -0.76
CA ILE A 109 -2.46 6.38 0.62
C ILE A 109 -2.12 7.58 1.48
N ILE A 110 -1.27 8.49 0.99
CA ILE A 110 -0.98 9.74 1.69
C ILE A 110 -2.26 10.53 1.88
N TYR A 111 -3.10 10.67 0.85
CA TYR A 111 -4.40 11.31 0.98
C TYR A 111 -5.31 10.61 2.02
N TYR A 112 -5.25 9.29 2.13
CA TYR A 112 -6.04 8.52 3.09
C TYR A 112 -5.56 8.64 4.54
N ILE A 113 -4.25 8.80 4.75
CA ILE A 113 -3.65 9.01 6.08
C ILE A 113 -4.07 10.38 6.66
N PHE A 114 -4.26 11.39 5.82
CA PHE A 114 -4.51 12.77 6.22
C PHE A 114 -6.00 13.11 6.35
#